data_AF-A0A6H0UF38-F1
#
_entry.id   AF-A0A6H0UF38-F1
#
_cell.length_a   1.000
_cell.length_b   1.000
_cell.length_c   1.000
_cell.angle_alpha   90.00
_cell.angle_beta   90.00
_cell.angle_gamma   90.00
#
_symmetry.space_group_name_H-M   'P 1'
#
loop_
_entity.id
_entity.type
_entity.pdbx_description
1 polymer ?
#
loop_
_entity_poly.entity_id
_entity_poly.type
_entity_poly.pdbx_seq_one_letter_code
_entity_poly.pdbx_strand_id
1 'polypeptide(L)'
;MKKSFNQSNQYSEQTARKFVPTNIPVKCVTAHIETQFEYVDKQRTENIKGYKLWFVQEGNNPFTVKFEQKPELPPFFAIVEFEKLEGIEIRSNVYFKADSLKVVK
;
A
#
# COMPACT_ATOMS: atom_id res chain seq x y z
N MET A 1 25.96 9.24 20.54
CA MET A 1 25.62 9.52 19.12
C MET A 1 24.11 9.56 18.96
N LYS A 2 23.51 10.75 18.80
CA LYS A 2 22.11 10.86 18.38
C LYS A 2 22.05 10.48 16.90
N LYS A 3 21.54 9.29 16.58
CA LYS A 3 21.19 8.94 15.19
C LYS A 3 20.05 9.87 14.78
N SER A 4 20.38 10.91 14.02
CA SER A 4 19.37 11.71 13.31
C SER A 4 18.72 10.78 12.29
N PHE A 5 17.54 10.24 12.65
CA PHE A 5 16.66 9.69 11.64
C PHE A 5 16.16 10.88 10.84
N ASN A 6 16.74 11.10 9.66
CA ASN A 6 16.05 11.82 8.61
C ASN A 6 14.82 10.98 8.28
N GLN A 7 13.75 11.13 9.08
CA GLN A 7 12.43 10.62 8.73
C GLN A 7 12.04 11.38 7.47
N SER A 8 12.35 10.81 6.32
CA SER A 8 11.80 11.30 5.07
C SER A 8 10.29 11.15 5.20
N ASN A 9 9.59 12.25 5.46
CA ASN A 9 8.12 12.34 5.42
C ASN A 9 7.61 12.21 3.97
N GLN A 10 8.27 11.37 3.17
CA GLN A 10 8.04 11.19 1.76
C GLN A 10 7.94 9.70 1.48
N TYR A 11 7.08 9.37 0.52
CA TYR A 11 7.03 8.04 -0.05
C TYR A 11 8.35 7.73 -0.77
N SER A 12 8.83 6.50 -0.62
CA SER A 12 9.99 6.01 -1.35
C SER A 12 9.95 4.49 -1.52
N GLU A 13 10.48 4.00 -2.65
CA GLU A 13 10.66 2.57 -2.87
C GLU A 13 11.59 1.93 -1.83
N GLN A 14 12.63 2.65 -1.40
CA GLN A 14 13.57 2.15 -0.39
C GLN A 14 12.86 1.85 0.93
N THR A 15 11.90 2.68 1.33
CA THR A 15 11.12 2.43 2.54
C THR A 15 10.19 1.23 2.34
N ALA A 16 9.52 1.10 1.19
CA ALA A 16 8.70 -0.07 0.91
C ALA A 16 9.50 -1.38 1.02
N ARG A 17 10.68 -1.46 0.39
CA ARG A 17 11.52 -2.67 0.36
C ARG A 17 12.01 -3.14 1.73
N LYS A 18 12.05 -2.26 2.74
CA LYS A 18 12.37 -2.65 4.13
C LYS A 18 11.29 -3.53 4.76
N PHE A 19 10.03 -3.33 4.36
CA PHE A 19 8.88 -3.99 4.96
C PHE A 19 8.25 -5.02 4.02
N VAL A 20 8.34 -4.81 2.71
CA VAL A 20 7.83 -5.71 1.67
C VAL A 20 9.01 -6.14 0.81
N PRO A 21 9.82 -7.12 1.25
CA PRO A 21 10.96 -7.61 0.49
C PRO A 21 10.49 -8.27 -0.81
N THR A 22 11.26 -8.11 -1.89
CA THR A 22 10.87 -8.55 -3.24
C THR A 22 11.11 -10.04 -3.51
N ASN A 23 11.80 -10.75 -2.61
CA ASN A 23 12.09 -12.17 -2.74
C ASN A 23 11.00 -13.07 -2.12
N ILE A 24 9.99 -12.49 -1.47
CA ILE A 24 8.86 -13.22 -0.89
C ILE A 24 7.59 -12.82 -1.67
N PRO A 25 6.76 -13.77 -2.13
CA PRO A 25 5.54 -13.45 -2.85
C PRO A 25 4.52 -12.66 -2.01
N VAL A 26 3.90 -11.65 -2.61
CA VAL A 26 2.75 -10.95 -2.02
C VAL A 26 1.46 -11.53 -2.59
N LYS A 27 0.47 -11.81 -1.73
CA LYS A 27 -0.83 -12.37 -2.12
C LYS A 27 -1.96 -11.40 -1.84
N CYS A 28 -2.90 -11.28 -2.77
CA CYS A 28 -4.13 -10.51 -2.58
C CYS A 28 -5.07 -11.23 -1.60
N VAL A 29 -5.59 -10.52 -0.61
CA VAL A 29 -6.65 -11.03 0.29
C VAL A 29 -7.87 -10.12 0.32
N THR A 30 -8.04 -9.31 -0.72
CA THR A 30 -9.13 -8.34 -0.82
C THR A 30 -10.38 -9.01 -1.40
N ALA A 31 -11.52 -8.86 -0.73
CA ALA A 31 -12.82 -9.27 -1.26
C ALA A 31 -13.48 -8.17 -2.13
N HIS A 32 -13.33 -6.91 -1.72
CA HIS A 32 -13.88 -5.74 -2.41
C HIS A 32 -12.91 -4.56 -2.36
N ILE A 33 -12.82 -3.79 -3.44
CA ILE A 33 -11.99 -2.58 -3.50
C ILE A 33 -12.56 -1.54 -2.54
N GLU A 34 -11.78 -1.12 -1.55
CA GLU A 34 -12.19 -0.05 -0.63
C GLU A 34 -11.98 1.31 -1.30
N THR A 35 -13.04 2.11 -1.43
CA THR A 35 -12.94 3.50 -1.92
C THR A 35 -12.65 4.45 -0.76
N GLN A 36 -11.56 5.20 -0.87
CA GLN A 36 -11.21 6.26 0.06
C GLN A 36 -11.76 7.60 -0.45
N PHE A 37 -12.61 8.23 0.35
CA PHE A 37 -13.15 9.56 0.06
C PHE A 37 -12.38 10.65 0.79
N GLU A 38 -12.44 11.87 0.26
CA GLU A 38 -12.00 13.06 0.96
C GLU A 38 -12.91 13.37 2.15
N TYR A 39 -12.33 13.96 3.19
CA TYR A 39 -13.05 14.49 4.33
C TYR A 39 -12.73 15.97 4.45
N VAL A 40 -13.78 16.81 4.41
CA VAL A 40 -13.70 18.26 4.65
C VAL A 40 -14.58 18.55 5.86
N ASP A 41 -14.06 19.28 6.84
CA ASP A 41 -14.77 19.61 8.08
C ASP A 41 -15.38 18.39 8.79
N LYS A 42 -14.63 17.27 8.79
CA LYS A 42 -15.02 15.96 9.36
C LYS A 42 -16.21 15.29 8.67
N GLN A 43 -16.68 15.82 7.53
CA GLN A 43 -17.71 15.19 6.71
C GLN A 43 -17.09 14.57 5.46
N ARG A 44 -17.55 13.36 5.12
CA ARG A 44 -17.16 12.66 3.90
C ARG A 44 -17.74 13.40 2.69
N THR A 45 -16.90 13.73 1.72
CA THR A 45 -17.36 14.28 0.43
C THR A 45 -17.58 13.17 -0.60
N GLU A 46 -18.06 13.53 -1.79
CA GLU A 46 -18.17 12.61 -2.93
C GLU A 46 -16.85 12.47 -3.70
N ASN A 47 -15.83 13.28 -3.36
CA ASN A 47 -14.54 13.24 -4.02
C ASN A 47 -13.76 11.98 -3.62
N ILE A 48 -13.42 11.16 -4.60
CA ILE A 48 -12.57 9.98 -4.39
C ILE A 48 -11.10 10.43 -4.30
N LYS A 49 -10.41 10.01 -3.24
CA LYS A 49 -8.98 10.25 -2.99
C LYS A 49 -8.09 9.05 -3.26
N GLY A 50 -8.69 7.91 -3.57
CA GLY A 50 -8.00 6.71 -3.99
C GLY A 50 -8.72 5.44 -3.58
N TYR A 51 -8.04 4.33 -3.76
CA TYR A 51 -8.56 2.99 -3.56
C TYR A 51 -7.57 2.20 -2.70
N LYS A 52 -8.06 1.28 -1.87
CA LYS A 52 -7.22 0.42 -1.04
C LYS A 52 -7.58 -1.04 -1.23
N LEU A 53 -6.53 -1.85 -1.33
CA LEU A 53 -6.59 -3.30 -1.32
C LEU A 53 -5.71 -3.81 -0.19
N TRP A 54 -6.11 -4.94 0.39
CA TRP A 54 -5.40 -5.71 1.41
C TRP A 54 -4.58 -6.86 0.79
N PHE A 55 -3.37 -7.01 1.33
CA PHE A 55 -2.41 -8.00 0.92
C PHE A 55 -1.75 -8.65 2.13
N VAL A 56 -1.18 -9.83 1.90
CA VAL A 56 -0.35 -10.55 2.87
C VAL A 56 0.95 -10.98 2.23
N GLN A 57 1.98 -11.08 3.06
CA GLN A 57 3.28 -11.63 2.71
C GLN A 57 3.79 -12.41 3.92
N GLU A 58 4.42 -13.56 3.67
CA GLU A 58 4.98 -14.37 4.75
C GLU A 58 5.99 -13.56 5.56
N GLY A 59 5.90 -13.64 6.89
CA GLY A 59 6.76 -12.89 7.82
C GLY A 59 6.33 -11.44 8.05
N ASN A 60 5.21 -10.98 7.46
CA ASN A 60 4.67 -9.65 7.71
C ASN A 60 3.18 -9.70 8.09
N ASN A 61 2.72 -8.72 8.86
CA ASN A 61 1.30 -8.53 9.12
C ASN A 61 0.56 -8.17 7.83
N PRO A 62 -0.75 -8.46 7.71
CA PRO A 62 -1.56 -7.95 6.61
C PRO A 62 -1.43 -6.43 6.49
N PHE A 63 -1.30 -5.94 5.26
CA PHE A 63 -1.09 -4.53 4.98
C PHE A 63 -1.94 -4.08 3.80
N THR A 64 -2.20 -2.77 3.75
CA THR A 64 -2.93 -2.14 2.65
C THR A 64 -2.00 -1.41 1.70
N VAL A 65 -2.28 -1.46 0.41
CA VAL A 65 -1.66 -0.60 -0.60
C VAL A 65 -2.72 0.34 -1.16
N LYS A 66 -2.40 1.64 -1.18
CA LYS A 66 -3.23 2.68 -1.77
C LYS A 66 -2.91 2.85 -3.26
N PHE A 67 -3.95 3.02 -4.08
CA PHE A 67 -3.87 3.36 -5.49
C PHE A 67 -4.60 4.67 -5.74
N GLU A 68 -4.07 5.52 -6.62
CA GLU A 68 -4.74 6.75 -7.03
C GLU A 68 -5.90 6.44 -7.99
N GLN A 69 -5.61 5.62 -9.00
CA GLN A 69 -6.60 5.12 -9.95
C GLN A 69 -7.21 3.81 -9.46
N LYS A 70 -8.45 3.51 -9.88
CA LYS A 70 -9.14 2.28 -9.49
C LYS A 70 -8.41 1.08 -10.12
N PRO A 71 -7.78 0.20 -9.31
CA PRO A 71 -7.13 -0.98 -9.87
C PRO A 71 -8.16 -2.04 -10.24
N GLU A 72 -7.76 -3.00 -11.05
CA GLU A 72 -8.51 -4.25 -11.19
C GLU A 72 -8.37 -5.08 -9.90
N LEU A 73 -9.45 -5.71 -9.47
CA LEU A 73 -9.43 -6.58 -8.29
C LEU A 73 -8.79 -7.92 -8.67
N PRO A 74 -7.62 -8.29 -8.09
CA PRO A 74 -7.05 -9.61 -8.33
C PRO A 74 -7.94 -10.71 -7.76
N PRO A 75 -7.89 -11.94 -8.32
CA PRO A 75 -8.48 -13.09 -7.66
C PRO A 75 -7.98 -13.23 -6.23
N PHE A 76 -8.84 -13.71 -5.34
CA PHE A 76 -8.46 -13.98 -3.95
C PHE A 76 -7.27 -14.95 -3.92
N PHE A 77 -6.25 -14.65 -3.11
CA PHE A 77 -4.97 -15.35 -3.01
C PHE A 77 -4.06 -15.32 -4.25
N ALA A 78 -4.40 -14.57 -5.30
CA ALA A 78 -3.49 -14.38 -6.43
C ALA A 78 -2.17 -13.72 -5.97
N ILE A 79 -1.04 -14.20 -6.52
CA ILE A 79 0.26 -13.56 -6.34
C ILE A 79 0.29 -12.31 -7.21
N VAL A 80 0.77 -11.20 -6.64
CA VAL A 80 0.81 -9.91 -7.34
C VAL A 80 2.19 -9.28 -7.28
N GLU A 81 2.49 -8.49 -8.30
CA GLU A 81 3.60 -7.54 -8.31
C GLU A 81 3.04 -6.12 -8.42
N PHE A 82 3.64 -5.20 -7.67
CA PHE A 82 3.28 -3.79 -7.69
C PHE A 82 4.20 -3.01 -8.63
N GLU A 83 3.62 -2.07 -9.38
CA GLU A 83 4.38 -1.06 -10.10
C GLU A 83 4.66 0.12 -9.17
N LYS A 84 5.95 0.45 -8.98
CA LYS A 84 6.43 1.55 -8.12
C LYS A 84 5.81 1.52 -6.72
N LEU A 85 5.99 0.40 -6.02
CA LEU A 85 5.59 0.32 -4.61
C LEU A 85 6.46 1.27 -3.77
N GLU A 86 5.82 2.23 -3.13
CA GLU A 86 6.48 3.18 -2.23
C GLU A 86 5.91 3.08 -0.82
N GLY A 87 6.78 3.25 0.17
CA GLY A 87 6.43 3.24 1.58
C GLY A 87 6.74 4.58 2.24
N ILE A 88 5.99 4.92 3.29
CA ILE A 88 6.28 6.04 4.19
C ILE A 88 6.05 5.60 5.64
N GLU A 89 6.93 6.03 6.54
CA GLU A 89 6.80 5.81 7.98
C GLU A 89 6.20 7.05 8.64
N ILE A 90 5.04 6.92 9.28
CA ILE A 90 4.38 8.00 10.02
C ILE A 90 3.95 7.48 11.39
N ARG A 91 4.48 8.08 12.46
CA ARG A 91 4.14 7.74 13.86
C ARG A 91 4.14 6.22 14.11
N SER A 92 5.27 5.58 13.78
CA SER A 92 5.50 4.13 13.93
C SER A 92 4.60 3.21 13.08
N ASN A 93 3.80 3.76 12.17
CA ASN A 93 3.05 3.01 11.17
C ASN A 93 3.71 3.14 9.81
N VAL A 94 3.56 2.12 8.97
CA VAL A 94 4.02 2.14 7.58
C VAL A 94 2.80 2.16 6.67
N TYR A 95 2.82 3.06 5.70
CA TYR A 95 1.77 3.17 4.69
C TYR A 95 2.38 2.94 3.32
N PHE A 96 1.66 2.22 2.47
CA PHE A 96 2.11 1.88 1.13
C PHE A 96 1.20 2.48 0.08
N LYS A 97 1.80 2.89 -1.04
CA LYS A 97 1.08 3.21 -2.27
C LYS A 97 1.80 2.59 -3.46
N ALA A 98 1.06 2.38 -4.55
CA ALA A 98 1.61 1.92 -5.82
C ALA A 98 0.84 2.57 -6.98
N ASP A 99 1.49 2.68 -8.13
CA ASP A 99 0.86 3.20 -9.35
C ASP A 99 -0.15 2.19 -9.89
N SER A 100 0.24 0.91 -9.93
CA SER A 100 -0.58 -0.19 -10.42
C SER A 100 -0.16 -1.53 -9.80
N LEU A 101 -0.86 -2.61 -10.16
CA LEU A 101 -0.48 -3.97 -9.82
C LEU A 101 -0.79 -4.90 -11.00
N LYS A 102 -0.09 -6.03 -11.07
CA LYS A 102 -0.39 -7.12 -11.99
C LYS A 102 -0.40 -8.46 -11.26
N VAL A 103 -1.23 -9.39 -11.73
CA VAL A 103 -1.19 -10.78 -11.27
C VAL A 103 -0.03 -11.50 -11.94
N VAL A 104 0.74 -12.27 -11.17
CA VAL A 104 1.81 -13.13 -11.68
C VAL A 104 1.44 -14.59 -11.51
N LYS A 105 1.91 -15.43 -12.45
CA LYS A 105 1.65 -16.87 -12.49
C LYS A 105 2.73 -17.66 -11.76
#